data_AF-A0A7Y2ZHU2-F1
#
_entry.id   AF-A0A7Y2ZHU2-F1
#
_cell.length_a   1.000
_cell.length_b   1.000
_cell.length_c   1.000
_cell.angle_alpha   90.00
_cell.angle_beta   90.00
_cell.angle_gamma   90.00
#
_symmetry.space_group_name_H-M   'P 1'
#
loop_
_entity.id
_entity.type
_entity.pdbx_description
1 polymer ?
#
loop_
_entity_poly.entity_id
_entity_poly.type
_entity_poly.pdbx_seq_one_letter_code
_entity_poly.pdbx_strand_id
1 'polypeptide(L)'
;MPTLAERLSALRAEKDAARDPAATALMNRATDELRASGILDGVLGPGDRAPRFARPDVNGDVVRLDGLLRKGPVIASFFRGRW
;
A
#
# COMPACT_ATOMS: atom_id res chain seq x y z
N MET A 1 -4.29 15.21 28.67
CA MET A 1 -4.08 13.92 27.98
C MET A 1 -3.79 14.23 26.51
N PRO A 2 -2.63 13.86 25.95
CA PRO A 2 -2.34 14.14 24.55
C PRO A 2 -3.26 13.33 23.64
N THR A 3 -3.74 13.99 22.59
CA THR A 3 -4.55 13.44 21.50
C THR A 3 -3.79 12.39 20.70
N LEU A 4 -4.52 11.58 19.92
CA LEU A 4 -3.90 10.62 19.00
C LEU A 4 -2.96 11.31 18.00
N ALA A 5 -3.34 12.47 17.48
CA ALA A 5 -2.53 13.22 16.54
C ALA A 5 -1.17 13.64 17.14
N GLU A 6 -1.18 14.17 18.37
CA GLU A 6 0.04 14.57 19.09
C GLU A 6 0.94 13.37 19.39
N ARG A 7 0.35 12.21 19.74
CA ARG A 7 1.11 10.97 19.94
C ARG A 7 1.76 10.49 18.65
N LEU A 8 1.03 10.55 17.53
CA LEU A 8 1.56 10.15 16.22
C LEU A 8 2.67 11.08 15.74
N SER A 9 2.56 12.39 15.98
CA SER A 9 3.63 13.34 15.63
C SER A 9 4.89 13.11 16.47
N ALA A 10 4.75 12.86 17.76
CA ALA A 10 5.88 12.56 18.64
C ALA A 10 6.61 11.27 18.22
N LEU A 11 5.85 10.19 17.94
CA LEU A 11 6.42 8.93 17.45
C LEU A 11 7.16 9.09 16.12
N ARG A 12 6.63 9.92 15.20
CA ARG A 12 7.30 10.22 13.94
C ARG A 12 8.62 10.95 14.17
N ALA A 13 8.60 12.01 14.98
CA ALA A 13 9.78 12.81 15.28
C ALA A 13 10.89 11.98 15.95
N GLU A 14 10.53 11.12 16.91
CA GLU A 14 11.48 10.20 17.56
C GLU A 14 12.10 9.23 16.56
N LYS A 15 11.28 8.60 15.71
CA LYS A 15 11.78 7.71 14.67
C LYS A 15 12.62 8.41 13.61
N ASP A 16 12.30 9.66 13.28
CA ASP A 16 13.05 10.45 12.29
C ASP A 16 14.41 10.87 12.86
N ALA A 17 14.47 11.25 14.14
CA ALA A 17 15.73 11.59 14.82
C ALA A 17 16.69 10.39 14.96
N ALA A 18 16.15 9.17 15.07
CA ALA A 18 16.94 7.94 15.18
C ALA A 18 17.42 7.38 13.83
N ARG A 19 17.02 7.97 12.69
CA ARG A 19 17.44 7.48 11.37
C ARG A 19 18.82 8.03 11.00
N ASP A 20 19.62 7.18 10.37
CA ASP A 20 20.84 7.62 9.72
C ASP A 20 20.51 8.63 8.59
N PRO A 21 21.05 9.85 8.63
CA PRO A 21 20.82 10.86 7.60
C PRO A 21 21.23 10.40 6.20
N ALA A 22 22.33 9.65 6.08
CA ALA A 22 22.83 9.17 4.79
C ALA A 22 21.88 8.12 4.18
N ALA A 23 21.45 7.15 4.98
CA ALA A 23 20.46 6.17 4.59
C ALA A 23 19.11 6.82 4.22
N THR A 24 18.69 7.84 4.99
CA THR A 24 17.46 8.59 4.72
C THR A 24 17.54 9.33 3.38
N ALA A 25 18.65 10.01 3.11
CA ALA A 25 18.86 10.69 1.84
C ALA A 25 18.86 9.72 0.65
N LEU A 26 19.46 8.53 0.80
CA LEU A 26 19.45 7.49 -0.22
C LEU A 26 18.03 6.98 -0.50
N MET A 27 17.27 6.66 0.55
CA MET A 27 15.88 6.18 0.42
C MET A 27 14.96 7.21 -0.21
N ASN A 28 15.11 8.49 0.16
CA ASN A 28 14.35 9.59 -0.44
C ASN A 28 14.65 9.70 -1.94
N ARG A 29 15.94 9.70 -2.32
CA ARG A 29 16.35 9.75 -3.73
C ARG A 29 15.77 8.58 -4.53
N ALA A 30 15.89 7.34 -4.02
CA ALA A 30 15.33 6.16 -4.68
C ALA A 30 13.80 6.26 -4.84
N THR A 31 13.10 6.85 -3.86
CA THR A 31 11.66 7.09 -3.94
C THR A 31 11.31 8.13 -5.00
N ASP A 32 12.10 9.21 -5.11
CA ASP A 32 11.90 10.25 -6.12
C ASP A 32 12.19 9.73 -7.53
N GLU A 33 13.25 8.94 -7.71
CA GLU A 33 13.56 8.26 -8.98
C GLU A 33 12.43 7.30 -9.38
N LEU A 34 11.90 6.53 -8.43
CA LEU A 34 10.77 5.64 -8.67
C LEU A 34 9.53 6.41 -9.11
N ARG A 35 9.25 7.57 -8.50
CA ARG A 35 8.15 8.44 -8.91
C ARG A 35 8.36 9.00 -10.32
N ALA A 36 9.58 9.43 -10.63
CA ALA A 36 9.94 9.97 -11.94
C ALA A 36 9.91 8.92 -13.06
N SER A 37 9.98 7.63 -12.73
CA SER A 37 9.94 6.53 -13.72
C SER A 37 8.60 6.33 -14.43
N GLY A 38 7.52 7.01 -13.98
CA GLY A 38 6.17 6.77 -14.49
C GLY A 38 5.55 5.48 -13.96
N ILE A 39 6.07 4.87 -12.88
CA ILE A 39 5.53 3.61 -12.33
C ILE A 39 4.05 3.70 -11.92
N LEU A 40 3.53 4.91 -11.72
CA LEU A 40 2.13 5.15 -11.38
C LEU A 40 1.23 5.27 -12.61
N ASP A 41 1.79 5.29 -13.81
CA ASP A 41 1.04 5.39 -15.06
C ASP A 41 0.16 4.14 -15.22
N GLY A 42 -1.15 4.36 -15.35
CA GLY A 42 -2.13 3.27 -15.45
C GLY A 42 -2.50 2.61 -14.12
N VAL A 43 -2.02 3.13 -12.97
CA VAL A 43 -2.54 2.74 -11.66
C VAL A 43 -3.96 3.30 -11.49
N LEU A 44 -4.86 2.46 -10.98
CA LEU A 44 -6.26 2.81 -10.80
C LEU A 44 -6.45 3.85 -9.69
N GLY A 45 -7.32 4.81 -9.95
CA GLY A 45 -7.76 5.83 -9.01
C GLY A 45 -9.10 5.51 -8.36
N PRO A 46 -9.53 6.35 -7.39
CA PRO A 46 -10.86 6.26 -6.81
C PRO A 46 -11.96 6.38 -7.88
N GLY A 47 -12.91 5.45 -7.88
CA GLY A 47 -14.01 5.40 -8.85
C GLY A 47 -13.74 4.51 -10.06
N ASP A 48 -12.48 4.13 -10.31
CA ASP A 48 -12.16 3.18 -11.38
C ASP A 48 -12.72 1.79 -11.08
N ARG A 49 -13.04 1.07 -12.15
CA ARG A 49 -13.51 -0.31 -12.04
C ARG A 49 -12.33 -1.21 -11.61
N ALA A 50 -12.51 -1.96 -10.53
CA ALA A 50 -11.54 -2.94 -10.09
C ALA A 50 -11.22 -3.96 -11.20
N PRO A 51 -9.93 -4.33 -11.43
CA PRO A 51 -9.56 -5.30 -12.43
C PRO A 51 -10.14 -6.66 -12.06
N ARG A 52 -10.59 -7.39 -13.07
CA ARG A 52 -10.94 -8.79 -12.89
C ARG A 52 -9.66 -9.56 -12.59
N PHE A 53 -9.74 -10.48 -11.62
CA PHE A 53 -8.69 -11.43 -11.37
C PHE A 53 -9.27 -12.84 -11.25
N ALA A 54 -8.42 -13.81 -11.56
CA ALA A 54 -8.60 -15.22 -11.27
C ALA A 54 -7.29 -15.72 -10.67
N ARG A 55 -7.26 -15.99 -9.37
CA ARG A 55 -6.05 -16.39 -8.64
C ARG A 55 -6.35 -17.58 -7.74
N PRO A 56 -5.43 -18.56 -7.62
CA PRO A 56 -5.59 -19.62 -6.65
C PRO A 56 -5.55 -19.03 -5.24
N ASP A 57 -6.39 -19.55 -4.35
CA ASP A 57 -6.25 -19.34 -2.91
C ASP A 57 -5.17 -20.26 -2.31
N VAL A 58 -5.08 -20.26 -0.97
CA VAL A 58 -4.12 -21.09 -0.23
C VAL A 58 -4.35 -22.59 -0.36
N ASN A 59 -5.57 -23.02 -0.76
CA ASN A 59 -5.92 -24.42 -0.99
C ASN A 59 -5.74 -24.81 -2.47
N GLY A 60 -5.44 -23.85 -3.35
CA GLY A 60 -5.30 -24.06 -4.80
C GLY A 60 -6.59 -23.79 -5.58
N ASP A 61 -7.69 -23.43 -4.92
CA ASP A 61 -8.96 -23.16 -5.58
C ASP A 61 -8.93 -21.78 -6.26
N VAL A 62 -9.36 -21.72 -7.52
CA VAL A 62 -9.34 -20.46 -8.28
C VAL A 62 -10.45 -19.54 -7.81
N VAL A 63 -10.08 -18.47 -7.11
CA VAL A 63 -10.96 -17.38 -6.71
C VAL A 63 -11.06 -16.36 -7.84
N ARG A 64 -12.30 -16.05 -8.23
CA ARG A 64 -12.62 -15.09 -9.28
C ARG A 64 -13.45 -13.92 -8.75
N LEU A 65 -13.05 -12.69 -9.05
CA LEU A 65 -13.76 -11.49 -8.58
C LEU A 65 -15.22 -11.42 -9.06
N ASP A 66 -15.49 -11.78 -10.33
CA ASP A 66 -16.84 -11.78 -10.89
C ASP A 66 -17.76 -12.84 -10.25
N GLY A 67 -17.18 -13.93 -9.75
CA GLY A 67 -17.91 -14.93 -8.96
C GLY A 67 -18.31 -14.37 -7.60
N LEU A 68 -17.41 -13.64 -6.94
CA LEU A 68 -17.66 -13.04 -5.63
C LEU A 68 -18.68 -11.90 -5.71
N LEU A 69 -18.54 -11.01 -6.69
CA LEU A 69 -19.45 -9.87 -6.89
C LEU A 69 -20.90 -10.29 -7.18
N ARG A 70 -21.12 -11.46 -7.81
CA ARG A 70 -22.46 -12.02 -8.00
C ARG A 70 -23.11 -12.49 -6.70
N LYS A 71 -22.31 -12.82 -5.68
CA LYS A 71 -22.82 -13.23 -4.36
C LYS A 71 -23.10 -12.02 -3.46
N GLY A 72 -22.43 -10.91 -3.69
CA GLY A 72 -22.64 -9.66 -2.95
C GLY A 72 -21.44 -8.70 -3.03
N PRO A 73 -21.47 -7.60 -2.26
CA PRO A 73 -20.35 -6.68 -2.15
C PRO A 73 -19.06 -7.37 -1.70
N VAL A 74 -17.93 -6.92 -2.24
CA VAL A 74 -16.60 -7.50 -1.94
C VAL A 74 -15.69 -6.40 -1.39
N ILE A 75 -14.96 -6.73 -0.32
CA ILE A 75 -13.85 -5.93 0.19
C ILE A 75 -12.55 -6.63 -0.20
N ALA A 76 -11.68 -5.94 -0.92
CA ALA A 76 -10.34 -6.43 -1.26
C ALA A 76 -9.29 -5.76 -0.34
N SER A 77 -8.46 -6.58 0.30
CA SER A 77 -7.33 -6.11 1.11
C SER A 77 -6.02 -6.63 0.52
N PHE A 78 -5.08 -5.73 0.29
CA PHE A 78 -3.76 -6.07 -0.23
C PHE A 78 -2.77 -6.17 0.92
N PHE A 79 -2.25 -7.38 1.16
CA PHE A 79 -1.21 -7.60 2.15
C PHE A 79 0.10 -7.95 1.43
N ARG A 80 1.11 -7.07 1.55
CA ARG A 80 2.43 -7.24 0.93
C ARG A 80 3.56 -7.57 1.91
N GLY A 81 3.23 -8.10 3.10
CA GLY A 81 4.20 -8.38 4.15
C GLY A 81 4.80 -7.12 4.80
N ARG A 82 5.90 -7.30 5.53
CA ARG A 82 6.65 -6.22 6.21
C ARG A 82 7.87 -5.84 5.37
N TRP A 83 8.02 -4.55 5.09
CA TRP A 83 9.22 -3.93 4.50
C TRP A 83 10.27 -3.68 5.58
#